data_AF-A0A3M4UFS6-F1
#
_entry.id   AF-A0A3M4UFS6-F1
#
_cell.length_a   1.000
_cell.length_b   1.000
_cell.length_c   1.000
_cell.angle_alpha   90.00
_cell.angle_beta   90.00
_cell.angle_gamma   90.00
#
_symmetry.space_group_name_H-M   'P 1'
#
loop_
_entity.id
_entity.type
_entity.pdbx_description
1 polymer ?
#
loop_
_entity_poly.entity_id
_entity_poly.type
_entity_poly.pdbx_seq_one_letter_code
_entity_poly.pdbx_strand_id
1 'polypeptide(L)'
;MKKGNHEFYILLKDIESSRFAYTGPMETHLLNDWYGAADARDVVALDVRPKDLQAECRFLLDSRWVEVEPADLVDEPIDRANHYFGKLPAYASDTDRSKVINIVCRDCCKVRWAILNKPFPGFERLKTAGMAEYRAICLKCGYSATDNYNWSRP
;
A
#
# COMPACT_ATOMS: atom_id res chain seq x y z
N MET A 1 19.09 4.74 18.64
CA MET A 1 18.10 3.67 18.88
C MET A 1 17.63 3.15 17.53
N LYS A 2 17.92 1.88 17.20
CA LYS A 2 17.37 1.27 15.98
C LYS A 2 15.86 1.13 16.20
N LYS A 3 15.04 1.83 15.41
CA LYS A 3 13.60 1.54 15.32
C LYS A 3 13.51 0.08 14.87
N GLY A 4 13.17 -0.83 15.77
CA GLY A 4 12.86 -2.20 15.38
C GLY A 4 11.69 -2.12 14.42
N ASN A 5 11.87 -2.61 13.20
CA ASN A 5 10.74 -2.91 12.33
C ASN A 5 9.89 -3.92 13.11
N HIS A 6 8.73 -3.48 13.60
CA HIS A 6 7.80 -4.37 14.26
C HIS A 6 7.15 -5.14 13.12
N GLU A 7 7.69 -6.32 12.85
CA GLU A 7 7.17 -7.25 11.88
C GLU A 7 5.98 -7.98 12.50
N PHE A 8 4.85 -7.94 11.80
CA PHE A 8 3.62 -8.62 12.17
C PHE A 8 3.21 -9.60 11.09
N TYR A 9 2.45 -10.61 11.48
CA TYR A 9 1.67 -11.44 10.58
C TYR A 9 0.20 -11.01 10.67
N ILE A 10 -0.55 -11.16 9.59
CA ILE A 10 -2.01 -11.10 9.62
C ILE A 10 -2.53 -12.54 9.63
N LEU A 11 -3.35 -12.86 10.63
CA LEU A 11 -4.12 -14.10 10.72
C LEU A 11 -5.55 -13.81 10.25
N LEU A 12 -5.94 -14.49 9.17
CA LEU A 12 -7.25 -14.43 8.54
C LEU A 12 -8.13 -15.58 9.03
N LYS A 13 -9.37 -15.29 9.41
CA LYS A 13 -10.34 -16.26 9.94
C LYS A 13 -11.69 -16.07 9.26
N ASP A 14 -12.07 -17.05 8.45
CA ASP A 14 -13.44 -17.22 7.98
C ASP A 14 -14.18 -18.09 9.00
N ILE A 15 -14.97 -17.41 9.85
CA ILE A 15 -15.70 -18.04 10.95
C ILE A 15 -16.78 -18.98 10.43
N GLU A 16 -17.45 -18.63 9.33
CA GLU A 16 -18.58 -19.40 8.80
C GLU A 16 -18.12 -20.77 8.29
N SER A 17 -16.99 -20.79 7.57
CA SER A 17 -16.45 -22.03 7.00
C SER A 17 -15.43 -22.73 7.89
N SER A 18 -15.09 -22.16 9.05
CA SER A 18 -14.01 -22.64 9.92
C SER A 18 -12.67 -22.79 9.17
N ARG A 19 -12.32 -21.78 8.36
CA ARG A 19 -11.08 -21.74 7.58
C ARG A 19 -10.18 -20.61 8.07
N PHE A 20 -8.87 -20.84 8.07
CA PHE A 20 -7.91 -19.81 8.41
C PHE A 20 -6.72 -19.80 7.45
N ALA A 21 -6.08 -18.65 7.34
CA ALA A 21 -4.83 -18.47 6.63
C ALA A 21 -3.99 -17.44 7.38
N TYR A 22 -2.70 -17.35 7.09
CA TYR A 22 -1.87 -16.27 7.60
C TYR A 22 -0.90 -15.76 6.52
N THR A 23 -0.48 -14.51 6.66
CA THR A 23 0.41 -13.84 5.70
C THR A 23 1.33 -12.84 6.42
N GLY A 24 2.51 -12.61 5.88
CA GLY A 24 3.59 -11.85 6.51
C GLY A 24 4.94 -12.60 6.47
N PRO A 25 5.98 -12.08 7.16
CA PRO A 25 5.97 -10.89 8.00
C PRO A 25 5.84 -9.59 7.17
N MET A 26 5.21 -8.56 7.75
CA MET A 26 5.07 -7.25 7.11
C MET A 26 5.17 -6.10 8.11
N GLU A 27 5.42 -4.90 7.60
CA GLU A 27 5.45 -3.68 8.40
C GLU A 27 4.04 -3.21 8.79
N THR A 28 3.92 -2.54 9.94
CA THR A 28 2.63 -2.06 10.49
C THR A 28 1.81 -1.23 9.51
N HIS A 29 2.47 -0.47 8.61
CA HIS A 29 1.77 0.39 7.66
C HIS A 29 0.99 -0.39 6.58
N LEU A 30 1.32 -1.68 6.37
CA LEU A 30 0.65 -2.57 5.41
C LEU A 30 -0.57 -3.29 6.02
N LEU A 31 -0.74 -3.28 7.34
CA LEU A 31 -1.83 -4.02 8.02
C LEU A 31 -3.21 -3.48 7.63
N ASN A 32 -3.34 -2.17 7.43
CA ASN A 32 -4.61 -1.53 7.07
C ASN A 32 -5.15 -2.00 5.71
N ASP A 33 -4.27 -2.34 4.77
CA ASP A 33 -4.70 -2.84 3.46
C ASP A 33 -5.28 -4.26 3.60
N TRP A 34 -4.66 -5.10 4.44
CA TRP A 34 -5.18 -6.43 4.78
C TRP A 34 -6.50 -6.37 5.55
N TYR A 35 -6.67 -5.43 6.49
CA TYR A 35 -7.96 -5.22 7.16
C TYR A 35 -9.05 -4.84 6.16
N GLY A 36 -8.76 -3.95 5.20
CA GLY A 36 -9.70 -3.59 4.16
C GLY A 36 -10.05 -4.74 3.22
N ALA A 37 -9.08 -5.59 2.86
CA ALA A 37 -9.30 -6.77 2.02
C ALA A 37 -10.16 -7.82 2.73
N ALA A 38 -9.95 -8.01 4.03
CA ALA A 38 -10.70 -8.95 4.86
C ALA A 38 -12.15 -8.49 5.09
N ASP A 39 -12.35 -7.21 5.43
CA ASP A 39 -13.68 -6.60 5.59
C ASP A 39 -14.54 -6.73 4.33
N ALA A 40 -13.94 -6.56 3.14
CA ALA A 40 -14.64 -6.70 1.86
C ALA A 40 -15.14 -8.15 1.56
N ARG A 41 -14.65 -9.15 2.31
CA ARG A 41 -15.00 -10.56 2.17
C ARG A 41 -15.63 -11.14 3.44
N ASP A 42 -16.00 -10.29 4.41
CA ASP A 42 -16.50 -10.71 5.73
C ASP A 42 -15.55 -11.67 6.49
N VAL A 43 -14.24 -11.53 6.25
CA VAL A 43 -13.19 -12.31 6.92
C VAL A 43 -12.62 -11.51 8.10
N VAL A 44 -12.37 -12.18 9.22
CA VAL A 44 -11.72 -11.54 10.37
C VAL A 44 -10.21 -11.54 10.17
N ALA A 45 -9.59 -10.36 10.22
CA ALA A 45 -8.14 -10.20 10.17
C ALA A 45 -7.60 -9.73 11.54
N LEU A 46 -6.54 -10.38 12.03
CA LEU A 46 -5.90 -10.09 13.32
C LEU A 46 -4.39 -9.91 13.11
N ASP A 47 -3.79 -8.86 13.66
CA ASP A 47 -2.35 -8.76 13.74
C ASP A 47 -1.80 -9.69 14.83
N VAL A 48 -0.87 -10.56 14.44
CA VAL A 48 -0.24 -11.54 15.32
C VAL A 48 1.27 -11.35 15.29
N ARG A 49 1.89 -11.32 16.47
CA ARG A 49 3.35 -11.22 16.56
C ARG A 49 3.98 -12.56 16.12
N PRO A 50 5.19 -12.55 15.53
CA PRO A 50 5.88 -13.76 15.09
C PRO A 50 5.96 -14.85 16.17
N LYS A 51 6.18 -14.45 17.42
CA LYS A 51 6.28 -15.36 18.58
C LYS A 51 4.95 -16.03 18.98
N ASP A 52 3.82 -15.42 18.61
CA ASP A 52 2.48 -15.86 19.02
C ASP A 52 1.80 -16.64 17.88
N LEU A 53 2.20 -16.44 16.61
CA LEU A 53 1.59 -17.05 15.43
C LEU A 53 1.47 -18.57 15.50
N GLN A 54 2.56 -19.25 15.84
CA GLN A 54 2.57 -20.72 15.87
C GLN A 54 1.57 -21.28 16.90
N ALA A 55 1.39 -20.59 18.03
CA ALA A 55 0.45 -21.00 19.06
C ALA A 55 -1.01 -20.80 18.59
N GLU A 56 -1.29 -19.67 17.92
CA GLU A 56 -2.60 -19.39 17.33
C GLU A 56 -2.98 -20.41 16.25
N CYS A 57 -2.07 -20.70 15.30
CA CYS A 57 -2.33 -21.69 14.25
C CYS A 57 -2.60 -23.07 14.84
N ARG A 58 -1.82 -23.49 15.84
CA ARG A 58 -2.05 -24.78 16.53
C ARG A 58 -3.42 -24.83 17.20
N PHE A 59 -3.82 -23.77 17.89
CA PHE A 59 -5.13 -23.68 18.53
C PHE A 59 -6.29 -23.83 17.54
N LEU A 60 -6.18 -23.21 16.35
CA LEU A 60 -7.19 -23.32 15.30
C LEU A 60 -7.27 -24.74 14.73
N LEU A 61 -6.13 -25.36 14.44
CA LEU A 61 -6.06 -26.75 13.96
C LEU A 61 -6.65 -27.73 14.99
N ASP A 62 -6.32 -27.58 16.27
CA ASP A 62 -6.88 -28.39 17.36
C ASP A 62 -8.41 -28.18 17.50
N SER A 63 -8.89 -26.99 17.14
CA SER A 63 -10.31 -26.63 17.07
C SER A 63 -10.99 -27.06 15.75
N ARG A 64 -10.33 -27.90 14.94
CA ARG A 64 -10.81 -28.42 13.64
C ARG A 64 -10.99 -27.39 12.54
N TRP A 65 -10.30 -26.25 12.63
CA TRP A 65 -10.25 -25.32 11.51
C TRP A 65 -9.34 -25.87 10.41
N VAL A 66 -9.63 -25.49 9.17
CA VAL A 66 -8.85 -25.88 8.00
C VAL A 66 -7.93 -24.74 7.59
N GLU A 67 -6.63 -25.03 7.51
CA GLU A 67 -5.67 -24.09 6.94
C GLU A 67 -5.82 -24.05 5.42
N VAL A 68 -5.91 -22.85 4.85
CA VAL A 68 -6.04 -22.59 3.42
C VAL A 68 -5.06 -21.52 2.97
N GLU A 69 -4.94 -21.31 1.66
CA GLU A 69 -4.12 -20.21 1.15
C GLU A 69 -4.81 -18.86 1.44
N PRO A 70 -4.07 -17.78 1.73
CA PRO A 70 -4.67 -16.45 1.96
C PRO A 70 -5.58 -15.99 0.81
N ALA A 71 -5.22 -16.34 -0.43
CA ALA A 71 -5.99 -16.04 -1.63
C ALA A 71 -7.36 -16.75 -1.69
N ASP A 72 -7.56 -17.82 -0.92
CA ASP A 72 -8.85 -18.50 -0.80
C ASP A 72 -9.82 -17.75 0.13
N LEU A 73 -9.30 -16.84 0.96
CA LEU A 73 -10.08 -16.06 1.94
C LEU A 73 -10.26 -14.60 1.52
N VAL A 74 -9.19 -13.97 1.00
CA VAL A 74 -9.20 -12.56 0.62
C VAL A 74 -8.46 -12.35 -0.69
N ASP A 75 -8.89 -11.35 -1.46
CA ASP A 75 -8.08 -10.88 -2.59
C ASP A 75 -6.80 -10.23 -2.05
N GLU A 76 -5.66 -10.45 -2.71
CA GLU A 76 -4.39 -9.87 -2.27
C GLU A 76 -4.52 -8.33 -2.20
N PRO A 77 -4.24 -7.71 -1.05
CA PRO A 77 -4.39 -6.28 -0.92
C PRO A 77 -3.47 -5.55 -1.87
N ILE A 78 -4.00 -4.52 -2.53
CA ILE A 78 -3.19 -3.60 -3.32
C ILE A 78 -2.18 -2.96 -2.36
N ASP A 79 -0.88 -3.08 -2.62
CA ASP A 79 0.15 -2.39 -1.84
C ASP A 79 -0.05 -0.86 -1.92
N ARG A 80 -0.67 -0.29 -0.87
CA ARG A 80 -0.92 1.14 -0.76
C ARG A 80 0.14 1.86 0.04
N ALA A 81 1.28 1.24 0.37
CA ALA A 81 2.38 1.90 1.10
C ALA A 81 2.80 3.22 0.45
N ASN A 82 2.68 3.27 -0.88
CA ASN A 82 3.03 4.43 -1.69
C ASN A 82 1.82 5.25 -2.16
N HIS A 83 0.62 5.03 -1.62
CA HIS A 83 -0.54 5.87 -1.92
C HIS A 83 -0.43 7.22 -1.20
N TYR A 84 -0.85 8.28 -1.86
CA TYR A 84 -1.02 9.57 -1.22
C TYR A 84 -2.34 9.64 -0.44
N PHE A 85 -2.26 9.80 0.88
CA PHE A 85 -3.43 9.86 1.77
C PHE A 85 -3.99 11.28 1.99
N GLY A 86 -3.25 12.32 1.60
CA GLY A 86 -3.69 13.70 1.79
C GLY A 86 -4.86 14.13 0.91
N LYS A 87 -5.36 15.35 1.13
CA LYS A 87 -6.45 15.94 0.34
C LYS A 87 -5.93 16.42 -1.01
N LEU A 88 -6.44 15.84 -2.08
CA LEU A 88 -6.19 16.32 -3.44
C LEU A 88 -7.15 17.47 -3.79
N PRO A 89 -6.70 18.48 -4.56
CA PRO A 89 -7.60 19.49 -5.09
C PRO A 89 -8.55 18.89 -6.13
N ALA A 90 -9.66 19.59 -6.41
CA ALA A 90 -10.71 19.10 -7.32
C ALA A 90 -10.19 18.70 -8.72
N TYR A 91 -9.15 19.37 -9.23
CA TYR A 91 -8.59 19.01 -10.55
C TYR A 91 -7.74 17.72 -10.55
N ALA A 92 -7.49 17.14 -9.37
CA ALA A 92 -6.68 15.94 -9.18
C ALA A 92 -7.41 14.88 -8.32
N SER A 93 -8.66 15.11 -7.92
CA SER A 93 -9.38 14.24 -6.98
C SER A 93 -9.55 12.82 -7.49
N ASP A 94 -9.73 12.68 -8.80
CA ASP A 94 -10.06 11.41 -9.46
C ASP A 94 -8.79 10.67 -9.94
N THR A 95 -7.62 11.22 -9.61
CA THR A 95 -6.34 10.63 -10.00
C THR A 95 -5.96 9.49 -9.06
N ASP A 96 -5.43 8.41 -9.65
CA ASP A 96 -4.83 7.29 -8.92
C ASP A 96 -3.78 7.79 -7.90
N ARG A 97 -4.12 7.66 -6.62
CA ARG A 97 -3.31 8.12 -5.48
C ARG A 97 -1.96 7.42 -5.38
N SER A 98 -1.78 6.25 -6.01
CA SER A 98 -0.46 5.61 -6.10
C SER A 98 0.50 6.38 -7.01
N LYS A 99 -0.01 7.17 -7.96
CA LYS A 99 0.78 7.82 -9.03
C LYS A 99 0.89 9.33 -8.89
N VAL A 100 0.24 9.96 -7.91
CA VAL A 100 0.24 11.43 -7.81
C VAL A 100 1.59 11.98 -7.34
N ILE A 101 2.03 13.14 -7.79
CA ILE A 101 3.26 13.80 -7.33
C ILE A 101 3.09 15.31 -7.49
N ASN A 102 3.80 16.11 -6.71
CA ASN A 102 3.94 17.54 -6.98
C ASN A 102 5.17 17.80 -7.83
N ILE A 103 4.99 18.57 -8.90
CA ILE A 103 6.07 19.07 -9.76
C ILE A 103 6.06 20.59 -9.81
N VAL A 104 7.22 21.18 -10.08
CA VAL A 104 7.30 22.59 -10.50
C VAL A 104 6.89 22.65 -11.97
N CYS A 105 5.63 22.99 -12.22
CA CYS A 105 5.10 23.03 -13.58
C CYS A 105 5.53 24.33 -14.28
N ARG A 106 6.21 24.21 -15.43
CA ARG A 106 6.69 25.35 -16.21
C ARG A 106 5.54 26.19 -16.76
N ASP A 107 4.53 25.54 -17.34
CA ASP A 107 3.39 26.22 -17.96
C ASP A 107 2.48 26.92 -16.94
N CYS A 108 2.32 26.35 -15.74
CA CYS A 108 1.57 26.99 -14.66
C CYS A 108 2.41 27.99 -13.84
N CYS A 109 3.74 28.00 -14.04
CA CYS A 109 4.73 28.71 -13.24
C CYS A 109 4.60 28.53 -11.72
N LYS A 110 4.16 27.35 -11.26
CA LYS A 110 3.99 27.03 -9.83
C LYS A 110 3.91 25.53 -9.57
N VAL A 111 3.97 25.14 -8.30
CA VAL A 111 3.83 23.74 -7.88
C VAL A 111 2.41 23.24 -8.19
N ARG A 112 2.35 22.06 -8.81
CA ARG A 112 1.10 21.40 -9.22
C ARG A 112 1.18 19.90 -9.03
N TRP A 113 0.04 19.33 -8.64
CA TRP A 113 -0.21 17.90 -8.75
C TRP A 113 -0.10 17.43 -10.20
N ALA A 114 0.58 16.30 -10.36
CA ALA A 114 0.86 15.61 -11.60
C ALA A 114 0.66 14.10 -11.39
N ILE A 115 0.45 13.37 -12.49
CA ILE A 115 0.38 11.91 -12.52
C ILE A 115 1.67 11.32 -13.10
N LEU A 116 2.24 10.35 -12.40
CA LEU A 116 3.36 9.55 -12.87
C LEU A 116 2.90 8.49 -13.87
N ASN A 117 3.78 8.15 -14.82
CA ASN A 117 3.60 7.03 -15.73
C ASN A 117 3.59 5.64 -15.03
N LYS A 118 4.09 5.57 -13.78
CA LYS A 118 4.20 4.36 -12.96
C LYS A 118 3.83 4.69 -11.50
N PRO A 119 3.50 3.71 -10.65
CA PRO A 119 3.34 3.94 -9.21
C PRO A 119 4.55 4.63 -8.60
N PHE A 120 4.31 5.47 -7.60
CA PHE A 120 5.39 6.15 -6.89
C PHE A 120 6.24 5.14 -6.13
N PRO A 121 7.57 5.13 -6.34
CA PRO A 121 8.43 4.09 -5.81
C PRO A 121 9.00 4.43 -4.42
N GLY A 122 8.54 5.52 -3.80
CA GLY A 122 9.22 6.16 -2.67
C GLY A 122 10.28 7.18 -3.12
N PHE A 123 10.61 8.14 -2.25
CA PHE A 123 11.53 9.23 -2.62
C PHE A 123 12.95 8.77 -2.94
N GLU A 124 13.49 7.80 -2.20
CA GLU A 124 14.86 7.31 -2.39
C GLU A 124 15.05 6.71 -3.79
N ARG A 125 14.11 5.86 -4.21
CA ARG A 125 14.10 5.27 -5.55
C ARG A 125 13.79 6.31 -6.62
N LEU A 126 12.85 7.22 -6.35
CA LEU A 126 12.50 8.27 -7.29
C LEU A 126 13.69 9.19 -7.59
N LYS A 127 14.51 9.56 -6.60
CA LYS A 127 15.68 10.45 -6.80
C LYS A 127 16.86 9.77 -7.50
N THR A 128 17.01 8.47 -7.31
CA THR A 128 18.12 7.68 -7.90
C THR A 128 17.77 7.09 -9.28
N ALA A 129 16.49 7.13 -9.66
CA ALA A 129 16.01 6.71 -10.97
C ALA A 129 16.66 7.50 -12.11
N GLY A 130 16.88 6.81 -13.24
CA GLY A 130 17.47 7.42 -14.42
C GLY A 130 16.58 8.52 -15.01
N MET A 131 17.19 9.48 -15.73
CA MET A 131 16.42 10.50 -16.45
C MET A 131 15.38 9.84 -17.37
N ALA A 132 14.15 10.35 -17.34
CA ALA A 132 12.99 9.85 -18.09
C ALA A 132 12.47 8.45 -17.71
N GLU A 133 13.04 7.75 -16.73
CA GLU A 133 12.46 6.50 -16.20
C GLU A 133 11.06 6.76 -15.62
N TYR A 134 10.95 7.88 -14.93
CA TYR A 134 9.69 8.45 -14.48
C TYR A 134 9.37 9.69 -15.29
N ARG A 135 8.10 9.81 -15.66
CA ARG A 135 7.52 10.97 -16.32
C ARG A 135 6.28 11.40 -15.56
N ALA A 136 6.21 12.69 -15.22
CA ALA A 136 5.08 13.29 -14.53
C ALA A 136 4.32 14.23 -15.48
N ILE A 137 3.00 14.07 -15.57
CA ILE A 137 2.12 14.94 -16.38
C ILE A 137 1.29 15.80 -15.45
N CYS A 138 1.41 17.13 -15.56
CA CYS A 138 0.63 18.07 -14.78
C CYS A 138 -0.87 17.85 -15.00
N LEU A 139 -1.61 17.53 -13.94
CA LEU A 139 -3.04 17.26 -14.00
C LEU A 139 -3.87 18.50 -14.34
N LYS A 140 -3.27 19.69 -14.29
CA LYS A 140 -3.96 20.96 -14.59
C LYS A 140 -3.82 21.43 -16.04
N CYS A 141 -2.66 21.20 -16.67
CA CYS A 141 -2.34 21.77 -17.99
C CYS A 141 -1.70 20.79 -18.97
N GLY A 142 -1.36 19.56 -18.54
CA GLY A 142 -0.74 18.56 -19.41
C GLY A 142 0.78 18.67 -19.59
N TYR A 143 1.43 19.68 -19.01
CA TYR A 143 2.90 19.81 -19.03
C TYR A 143 3.59 18.51 -18.57
N SER A 144 4.55 18.02 -19.35
CA SER A 144 5.31 16.80 -19.06
C SER A 144 6.69 17.14 -18.48
N ALA A 145 6.96 16.63 -17.29
CA ALA A 145 8.27 16.68 -16.63
C ALA A 145 8.93 15.30 -16.62
N THR A 146 10.24 15.24 -16.88
CA THR A 146 11.07 14.03 -16.77
C THR A 146 12.21 14.20 -15.76
N ASP A 147 12.25 15.35 -15.08
CA ASP A 147 13.31 15.80 -14.20
C ASP A 147 12.88 15.69 -12.73
N ASN A 148 13.01 14.47 -12.21
CA ASN A 148 12.59 14.01 -10.88
C ASN A 148 13.26 14.70 -9.67
N TYR A 149 14.30 15.51 -9.86
CA TYR A 149 15.09 16.10 -8.77
C TYR A 149 14.30 17.08 -7.88
N ASN A 150 13.28 17.74 -8.43
CA ASN A 150 12.46 18.74 -7.73
C ASN A 150 11.03 18.26 -7.42
N TRP A 151 10.78 16.95 -7.48
CA TRP A 151 9.45 16.41 -7.25
C TRP A 151 9.22 16.14 -5.76
N SER A 152 7.99 16.36 -5.29
CA SER A 152 7.64 16.24 -3.88
C SER A 152 6.25 15.62 -3.67
N ARG A 153 5.95 15.23 -2.44
CA ARG A 153 4.63 14.86 -1.92
C ARG A 153 4.55 15.45 -0.51
N PRO A 154 3.49 16.21 -0.17
CA PRO A 154 3.29 16.71 1.18
C PRO A 154 2.97 15.60 2.17
#